data_AF-A0AAW6CVS2-F1
#
_entry.id   AF-A0AAW6CVS2-F1
#
_cell.length_a   1.000
_cell.length_b   1.000
_cell.length_c   1.000
_cell.angle_alpha   90.00
_cell.angle_beta   90.00
_cell.angle_gamma   90.00
#
_symmetry.space_group_name_H-M   'P 1'
#
loop_
_entity.id
_entity.type
_entity.pdbx_description
1 polymer ?
#
loop_
_entity_poly.entity_id
_entity_poly.type
_entity_poly.pdbx_seq_one_letter_code
_entity_poly.pdbx_strand_id
1 'polypeptide(L)'
;MSQVNTRLHIRVASYDVWKRFKKQDLSEYGIEDLSEIDADSYVIDESSFYDIEDIVRIISKVLGKDGIVIADLTDLNIDPFTECYFYLGERVRKTSLFYFYLGKRVRKASFSEGYSKPDLGCMAYEADIENIDKWLNYAKFQTSEQEQQVMAACGIVEINGNYKEIKKNITDLPSIAYLRETSMNNRAEVIEKSLIGEEVYFVEAADEYDPFRLEVFSELGSLGYLDSYTGETIMPLMKSKRLDYTARITELVKPSERNKHAKSSIVGISIDAKICGNPVPPKTSVPHIER
;
A
#
# COMPACT_ATOMS: atom_id res chain seq x y z
N MET A 1 6.57 33.59 16.84
CA MET A 1 6.52 32.19 17.29
C MET A 1 6.24 31.36 16.06
N SER A 2 7.08 30.36 15.76
CA SER A 2 6.76 29.39 14.70
C SER A 2 5.46 28.70 15.10
N GLN A 3 4.47 28.76 14.23
CA GLN A 3 3.26 27.95 14.39
C GLN A 3 3.63 26.58 13.85
N VAL A 4 3.74 25.58 14.72
CA VAL A 4 4.07 24.21 14.32
C VAL A 4 2.85 23.33 14.48
N ASN A 5 2.62 22.47 13.50
CA ASN A 5 1.65 21.40 13.57
C ASN A 5 2.39 20.06 13.59
N THR A 6 2.03 19.17 14.50
CA THR A 6 2.53 17.80 14.55
C THR A 6 1.41 16.81 14.32
N ARG A 7 1.68 15.82 13.47
CA ARG A 7 0.86 14.61 13.36
C ARG A 7 1.64 13.40 13.81
N LEU A 8 0.94 12.45 14.40
CA LEU A 8 1.49 11.20 14.89
C LEU A 8 0.58 10.06 14.44
N HIS A 9 1.13 9.13 13.67
CA HIS A 9 0.46 7.93 13.22
C HIS A 9 1.14 6.71 13.85
N ILE A 10 0.39 5.93 14.62
CA ILE A 10 0.85 4.68 15.23
C ILE A 10 0.03 3.55 14.65
N ARG A 11 0.69 2.43 14.33
CA ARG A 11 0.01 1.19 13.96
C ARG A 11 0.62 0.01 14.67
N VAL A 12 -0.23 -0.91 15.12
CA VAL A 12 0.16 -2.08 15.90
C VAL A 12 -0.33 -3.36 15.23
N ALA A 13 0.45 -4.43 15.35
CA ALA A 13 0.08 -5.74 14.85
C ALA A 13 -1.02 -6.42 15.71
N SER A 14 -1.21 -5.97 16.95
CA SER A 14 -2.22 -6.49 17.88
C SER A 14 -2.61 -5.44 18.92
N TYR A 15 -3.88 -5.45 19.34
CA TYR A 15 -4.41 -4.58 20.40
C TYR A 15 -3.69 -4.75 21.74
N ASP A 16 -3.05 -5.91 21.98
CA ASP A 16 -2.29 -6.14 23.22
C ASP A 16 -1.04 -5.25 23.33
N VAL A 17 -0.58 -4.66 22.22
CA VAL A 17 0.56 -3.73 22.23
C VAL A 17 0.21 -2.46 23.01
N TRP A 18 -1.02 -1.95 22.89
CA TRP A 18 -1.46 -0.75 23.61
C TRP A 18 -1.33 -0.89 25.12
N LYS A 19 -1.66 -2.07 25.66
CA LYS A 19 -1.55 -2.35 27.10
C LYS A 19 -0.13 -2.19 27.65
N ARG A 20 0.90 -2.27 26.80
CA ARG A 20 2.30 -2.07 27.19
C ARG A 20 2.59 -0.61 27.55
N PHE A 21 1.83 0.34 27.01
CA PHE A 21 1.97 1.77 27.32
C PHE A 21 1.57 2.12 28.75
N LYS A 22 0.78 1.28 29.47
CA LYS A 22 0.43 1.51 30.89
C LYS A 22 1.63 1.70 31.83
N LYS A 23 2.80 1.21 31.42
CA LYS A 23 4.04 1.26 32.22
C LYS A 23 4.92 2.47 31.88
N GLN A 24 4.53 3.30 30.91
CA GLN A 24 5.26 4.50 30.53
C GLN A 24 4.56 5.73 31.11
N ASP A 25 5.35 6.68 31.59
CA ASP A 25 4.84 8.02 31.86
C ASP A 25 4.86 8.82 30.56
N LEU A 26 3.67 9.09 30.03
CA LEU A 26 3.47 9.81 28.77
C LEU A 26 2.72 11.13 28.98
N SER A 27 2.48 11.51 30.23
CA SER A 27 1.70 12.68 30.61
C SER A 27 2.32 13.98 30.12
N GLU A 28 3.66 14.05 30.05
CA GLU A 28 4.40 15.17 29.48
C GLU A 28 4.03 15.46 28.02
N TYR A 29 3.58 14.44 27.29
CA TYR A 29 3.23 14.52 25.88
C TYR A 29 1.72 14.44 25.64
N GLY A 30 0.88 14.40 26.68
CA GLY A 30 -0.58 14.35 26.51
C GLY A 30 -1.09 13.12 25.75
N ILE A 31 -0.35 11.99 25.81
CA ILE A 31 -0.68 10.72 25.15
C ILE A 31 -0.82 9.56 26.16
N GLU A 32 -1.18 9.86 27.40
CA GLU A 32 -1.40 8.88 28.49
C GLU A 32 -2.45 7.81 28.15
N ASP A 33 -3.43 8.17 27.32
CA ASP A 33 -4.56 7.30 26.97
C ASP A 33 -4.22 6.29 25.87
N LEU A 34 -2.98 6.27 25.35
CA LEU A 34 -2.53 5.27 24.37
C LEU A 34 -2.79 3.84 24.83
N SER A 35 -2.80 3.62 26.15
CA SER A 35 -3.01 2.30 26.73
C SER A 35 -4.46 1.81 26.75
N GLU A 36 -5.39 2.68 26.40
CA GLU A 36 -6.84 2.44 26.40
C GLU A 36 -7.39 2.21 24.98
N ILE A 37 -6.54 2.31 23.96
CA ILE A 37 -6.92 2.14 22.56
C ILE A 37 -7.28 0.68 22.26
N ASP A 38 -8.46 0.50 21.65
CA ASP A 38 -8.96 -0.79 21.15
C ASP A 38 -9.10 -0.77 19.61
N ALA A 39 -8.04 -0.32 18.94
CA ALA A 39 -7.93 -0.22 17.48
C ALA A 39 -6.51 -0.63 17.05
N ASP A 40 -6.28 -0.94 15.78
CA ASP A 40 -4.94 -1.34 15.29
C ASP A 40 -4.13 -0.13 14.84
N SER A 41 -4.78 1.02 14.74
CA SER A 41 -4.18 2.31 14.40
C SER A 41 -4.65 3.39 15.37
N TYR A 42 -3.83 4.41 15.50
CA TYR A 42 -4.14 5.63 16.24
C TYR A 42 -3.47 6.82 15.55
N VAL A 43 -4.22 7.90 15.40
CA VAL A 43 -3.77 9.12 14.75
C VAL A 43 -4.06 10.29 15.66
N ILE A 44 -3.03 11.10 15.89
CA ILE A 44 -3.16 12.44 16.45
C ILE A 44 -2.88 13.41 15.31
N ASP A 45 -3.80 14.33 15.09
CA ASP A 45 -3.65 15.47 14.19
C ASP A 45 -3.69 16.76 15.01
N GLU A 46 -3.12 17.83 14.48
CA GLU A 46 -3.18 19.18 15.08
C GLU A 46 -2.57 19.31 16.50
N SER A 47 -1.48 18.58 16.78
CA SER A 47 -0.74 18.73 18.04
C SER A 47 0.43 19.71 17.94
N SER A 48 0.91 20.19 19.09
CA SER A 48 2.07 21.09 19.18
C SER A 48 3.21 20.44 19.95
N PHE A 49 3.65 19.27 19.49
CA PHE A 49 4.79 18.59 20.10
C PHE A 49 6.09 19.29 19.70
N TYR A 50 6.83 19.76 20.69
CA TYR A 50 8.11 20.42 20.45
C TYR A 50 9.28 19.44 20.30
N ASP A 51 9.17 18.23 20.86
CA ASP A 51 10.21 17.19 20.82
C ASP A 51 9.70 15.87 20.23
N ILE A 52 9.52 15.88 18.91
CA ILE A 52 8.90 14.77 18.17
C ILE A 52 9.84 13.57 18.09
N GLU A 53 11.15 13.83 18.08
CA GLU A 53 12.16 12.78 18.11
C GLU A 53 12.05 11.96 19.39
N ASP A 54 11.96 12.61 20.54
CA ASP A 54 11.83 11.93 21.83
C ASP A 54 10.52 11.16 21.96
N ILE A 55 9.40 11.72 21.47
CA ILE A 55 8.12 11.01 21.40
C ILE A 55 8.24 9.72 20.59
N VAL A 56 8.79 9.80 19.37
CA VAL A 56 8.99 8.62 18.50
C VAL A 56 9.94 7.63 19.15
N ARG A 57 11.01 8.08 19.82
CA ARG A 57 11.93 7.21 20.57
C ARG A 57 11.25 6.49 21.73
N ILE A 58 10.42 7.16 22.50
CA ILE A 58 9.69 6.55 23.62
C ILE A 58 8.69 5.53 23.11
N ILE A 59 7.88 5.91 22.12
CA ILE A 59 6.88 5.04 21.49
C ILE A 59 7.56 3.80 20.88
N SER A 60 8.63 3.99 20.10
CA SER A 60 9.33 2.88 19.43
C SER A 60 9.83 1.79 20.38
N LYS A 61 10.28 2.15 21.59
CA LYS A 61 10.70 1.19 22.62
C LYS A 61 9.56 0.29 23.09
N VAL A 62 8.34 0.82 23.14
CA VAL A 62 7.15 0.07 23.56
C VAL A 62 6.64 -0.83 22.43
N LEU A 63 6.64 -0.30 21.20
CA LEU A 63 6.20 -1.02 20.01
C LEU A 63 7.09 -2.23 19.69
N GLY A 64 8.41 -2.02 19.67
CA GLY A 64 9.35 -3.05 19.23
C GLY A 64 8.98 -3.60 17.85
N LYS A 65 9.05 -4.92 17.68
CA LYS A 65 8.67 -5.59 16.42
C LYS A 65 7.16 -5.68 16.14
N ASP A 66 6.32 -5.21 17.08
CA ASP A 66 4.86 -5.38 17.01
C ASP A 66 4.14 -4.09 16.61
N GLY A 67 4.87 -3.06 16.19
CA GLY A 67 4.26 -1.81 15.76
C GLY A 67 5.22 -0.89 15.03
N ILE A 68 4.64 0.12 14.40
CA ILE A 68 5.33 1.19 13.69
C ILE A 68 4.78 2.54 14.13
N VAL A 69 5.60 3.57 14.00
CA VAL A 69 5.19 4.96 14.26
C VAL A 69 5.82 5.88 13.24
N ILE A 70 5.04 6.84 12.74
CA ILE A 70 5.49 7.95 11.91
C ILE A 70 4.96 9.23 12.56
N ALA A 71 5.83 10.20 12.73
CA ALA A 71 5.46 11.52 13.18
C ALA A 71 6.05 12.57 12.24
N ASP A 72 5.29 13.60 11.94
CA ASP A 72 5.76 14.73 11.14
C ASP A 72 5.49 16.07 11.83
N LEU A 73 6.46 16.97 11.72
CA LEU A 73 6.37 18.38 12.11
C LEU A 73 6.21 19.22 10.86
N THR A 74 5.20 20.07 10.80
CA THR A 74 5.10 21.09 9.75
C THR A 74 5.18 22.49 10.37
N ASP A 75 6.11 23.32 9.86
CA ASP A 75 6.16 24.74 10.22
C ASP A 75 5.17 25.52 9.34
N LEU A 76 4.07 25.97 9.94
CA LEU A 76 2.99 26.71 9.27
C LEU A 76 3.44 28.08 8.77
N ASN A 77 4.54 28.63 9.31
CA ASN A 77 5.09 29.90 8.83
C ASN A 77 6.08 29.70 7.66
N ILE A 78 6.55 28.47 7.45
CA ILE A 78 7.49 28.09 6.41
C ILE A 78 6.87 26.93 5.63
N ASP A 79 5.72 27.18 5.00
CA ASP A 79 5.10 26.21 4.09
C ASP A 79 6.10 25.88 2.95
N PRO A 80 6.50 24.60 2.74
CA PRO A 80 6.17 23.34 3.44
C PRO A 80 7.42 22.64 4.02
N PHE A 81 8.02 23.22 5.06
CA PHE A 81 9.09 22.55 5.79
C PHE A 81 8.49 21.49 6.70
N THR A 82 8.79 20.23 6.37
CA THR A 82 8.38 19.10 7.20
C THR A 82 9.58 18.26 7.62
N GLU A 83 9.72 18.08 8.93
CA GLU A 83 10.59 17.04 9.49
C GLU A 83 9.75 15.81 9.80
N CYS A 84 10.24 14.62 9.45
CA CYS A 84 9.55 13.38 9.74
C CYS A 84 10.48 12.45 10.52
N TYR A 85 9.98 11.97 11.66
CA TYR A 85 10.63 10.98 12.51
C TYR A 85 9.80 9.70 12.48
N PHE A 86 10.47 8.56 12.31
CA PHE A 86 9.74 7.32 12.14
C PHE A 86 10.50 6.11 12.66
N TYR A 87 9.75 5.07 12.99
CA TYR A 87 10.24 3.76 13.41
C TYR A 87 9.39 2.67 12.74
N LEU A 88 10.06 1.80 11.98
CA LEU A 88 9.42 0.69 11.26
C LEU A 88 9.87 -0.68 11.79
N GLY A 89 10.36 -0.77 13.04
CA GLY A 89 10.74 -2.03 13.67
C GLY A 89 12.23 -2.21 13.98
N GLU A 90 13.11 -1.34 13.47
CA GLU A 90 14.55 -1.43 13.71
C GLU A 90 15.08 -0.27 14.58
N ARG A 91 15.12 0.93 14.01
CA ARG A 91 15.65 2.13 14.65
C ARG A 91 14.83 3.34 14.28
N VAL A 92 14.85 4.34 15.16
CA VAL A 92 14.28 5.65 14.85
C VAL A 92 15.14 6.30 13.78
N ARG A 93 14.49 6.74 12.70
CA ARG A 93 15.10 7.46 11.58
C ARG A 93 14.45 8.82 11.43
N LYS A 94 15.21 9.76 10.85
CA LYS A 94 14.76 11.08 10.46
C LYS A 94 14.82 11.21 8.93
N THR A 95 13.81 11.82 8.35
CA THR A 95 13.89 12.38 7.01
C THR A 95 13.45 13.84 7.03
N SER A 96 14.16 14.66 6.27
CA SER A 96 13.84 16.09 6.11
C SER A 96 13.63 16.36 4.63
N LEU A 97 12.54 17.04 4.30
CA LEU A 97 12.17 17.41 2.94
C LEU A 97 12.32 18.93 2.79
N PHE A 98 13.21 19.36 1.89
CA PHE A 98 13.52 20.76 1.67
C PHE A 98 12.93 21.26 0.33
N TYR A 99 12.39 22.47 0.39
CA TYR A 99 12.13 23.31 -0.78
C TYR A 99 13.23 24.35 -0.93
N PHE A 100 13.84 24.45 -2.12
CA PHE A 100 14.64 25.61 -2.50
C PHE A 100 13.88 26.42 -3.56
N TYR A 101 13.45 27.62 -3.19
CA TYR A 101 13.00 28.63 -4.15
C TYR A 101 14.22 29.31 -4.79
N LEU A 102 14.50 28.97 -6.06
CA LEU A 102 15.47 29.67 -6.91
C LEU A 102 14.70 30.40 -8.04
N GLY A 103 14.04 31.50 -7.69
CA GLY A 103 13.26 32.31 -8.64
C GLY A 103 11.99 31.62 -9.15
N LYS A 104 11.58 31.86 -10.42
CA LYS A 104 10.36 31.29 -11.05
C LYS A 104 10.38 29.75 -11.25
N ARG A 105 11.37 29.05 -10.70
CA ARG A 105 11.49 27.59 -10.78
C ARG A 105 11.84 27.04 -9.40
N VAL A 106 10.92 26.26 -8.83
CA VAL A 106 11.13 25.51 -7.59
C VAL A 106 12.00 24.30 -7.91
N ARG A 107 13.14 24.14 -7.22
CA ARG A 107 13.98 22.94 -7.27
C ARG A 107 14.12 22.36 -5.87
N LYS A 108 14.35 21.05 -5.78
CA LYS A 108 13.86 20.19 -4.70
C LYS A 108 14.91 19.19 -4.26
N ALA A 109 14.97 18.88 -2.97
CA ALA A 109 15.85 17.86 -2.41
C ALA A 109 15.22 17.18 -1.19
N SER A 110 15.12 15.85 -1.24
CA SER A 110 14.90 14.99 -0.06
C SER A 110 16.24 14.53 0.47
N PHE A 111 16.43 14.58 1.79
CA PHE A 111 17.59 13.99 2.46
C PHE A 111 17.11 12.93 3.45
N SER A 112 17.51 11.68 3.20
CA SER A 112 17.52 10.61 4.20
C SER A 112 18.98 10.31 4.54
N GLU A 113 19.36 10.36 5.81
CA GLU A 113 20.70 9.94 6.23
C GLU A 113 20.97 8.48 5.78
N GLY A 114 22.01 8.28 4.97
CA GLY A 114 22.51 6.95 4.58
C GLY A 114 22.14 6.44 3.19
N TYR A 115 21.41 7.18 2.35
CA TYR A 115 21.03 6.72 1.00
C TYR A 115 21.38 7.73 -0.10
N SER A 116 21.91 7.23 -1.22
CA SER A 116 22.44 8.01 -2.34
C SER A 116 21.52 7.99 -3.56
N LYS A 117 20.59 8.98 -3.61
CA LYS A 117 20.14 9.78 -4.76
C LYS A 117 18.73 10.33 -4.46
N PRO A 118 18.47 11.63 -4.66
CA PRO A 118 17.19 12.23 -4.35
C PRO A 118 16.18 11.94 -5.46
N ASP A 119 15.20 11.07 -5.18
CA ASP A 119 13.98 11.00 -5.98
C ASP A 119 12.96 12.02 -5.47
N LEU A 120 12.53 12.87 -6.40
CA LEU A 120 11.84 14.11 -6.17
C LEU A 120 10.33 13.88 -5.82
N GLY A 121 9.87 13.98 -4.54
CA GLY A 121 8.44 14.25 -4.08
C GLY A 121 8.19 15.60 -3.32
N CYS A 122 7.18 16.43 -3.70
CA CYS A 122 6.98 17.87 -3.27
C CYS A 122 5.90 18.01 -2.17
N MET A 123 6.23 18.02 -0.86
CA MET A 123 5.20 18.05 0.24
C MET A 123 4.44 19.38 0.26
N ALA A 124 3.12 19.38 0.28
CA ALA A 124 2.33 20.59 0.57
C ALA A 124 1.64 20.40 1.92
N TYR A 125 1.44 21.48 2.68
CA TYR A 125 0.59 21.47 3.89
C TYR A 125 -0.81 20.87 3.61
N GLU A 126 -1.31 21.07 2.39
CA GLU A 126 -2.60 20.57 1.92
C GLU A 126 -2.60 19.07 1.52
N ALA A 127 -1.51 18.34 1.73
CA ALA A 127 -1.50 16.91 1.47
C ALA A 127 -2.34 16.20 2.54
N ASP A 128 -3.53 15.75 2.13
CA ASP A 128 -4.47 14.93 2.91
C ASP A 128 -3.93 13.50 3.09
N ILE A 129 -2.84 13.41 3.87
CA ILE A 129 -2.14 12.17 4.20
C ILE A 129 -2.77 11.59 5.46
N GLU A 130 -3.89 10.90 5.27
CA GLU A 130 -4.66 10.31 6.37
C GLU A 130 -4.00 9.06 6.96
N ASN A 131 -3.23 8.32 6.15
CA ASN A 131 -2.77 6.96 6.47
C ASN A 131 -1.25 6.76 6.29
N ILE A 132 -0.71 5.77 7.00
CA ILE A 132 0.72 5.44 6.99
C ILE A 132 1.22 5.03 5.60
N ASP A 133 0.46 4.25 4.84
CA ASP A 133 0.87 3.83 3.49
C ASP A 133 1.01 5.02 2.54
N LYS A 134 0.08 5.97 2.61
CA LYS A 134 0.18 7.26 1.92
C LYS A 134 1.47 7.98 2.34
N TRP A 135 1.78 8.05 3.64
CA TRP A 135 3.03 8.65 4.16
C TRP A 135 4.29 8.00 3.58
N LEU A 136 4.35 6.67 3.61
CA LEU A 136 5.51 5.90 3.12
C LEU A 136 5.73 6.12 1.63
N ASN A 137 4.65 6.12 0.83
CA ASN A 137 4.68 6.41 -0.61
C ASN A 137 5.12 7.84 -0.88
N TYR A 138 4.53 8.76 -0.13
CA TYR A 138 4.72 10.18 -0.28
C TYR A 138 6.20 10.55 -0.15
N ALA A 139 6.82 10.08 0.93
CA ALA A 139 8.21 10.37 1.23
C ALA A 139 9.21 9.36 0.60
N LYS A 140 8.71 8.38 -0.19
CA LYS A 140 9.50 7.36 -0.89
C LYS A 140 10.48 6.63 0.03
N PHE A 141 9.96 6.11 1.13
CA PHE A 141 10.80 5.44 2.13
C PHE A 141 11.50 4.22 1.55
N GLN A 142 12.80 4.10 1.84
CA GLN A 142 13.54 2.86 1.63
C GLN A 142 13.55 2.07 2.93
N THR A 143 13.17 0.80 2.83
CA THR A 143 13.00 -0.09 3.98
C THR A 143 13.86 -1.33 3.86
N SER A 144 14.30 -1.87 5.00
CA SER A 144 15.00 -3.15 5.06
C SER A 144 14.00 -4.31 4.99
N GLU A 145 14.51 -5.53 4.78
CA GLU A 145 13.69 -6.75 4.86
C GLU A 145 13.02 -6.92 6.24
N GLN A 146 13.70 -6.53 7.32
CA GLN A 146 13.16 -6.63 8.67
C GLN A 146 12.05 -5.58 8.90
N GLU A 147 12.22 -4.35 8.42
CA GLU A 147 11.17 -3.33 8.47
C GLU A 147 9.96 -3.75 7.63
N GLN A 148 10.17 -4.36 6.46
CA GLN A 148 9.10 -4.92 5.64
C GLN A 148 8.32 -6.01 6.37
N GLN A 149 8.98 -6.87 7.15
CA GLN A 149 8.31 -7.89 7.98
C GLN A 149 7.43 -7.26 9.06
N VAL A 150 7.91 -6.22 9.75
CA VAL A 150 7.16 -5.52 10.79
C VAL A 150 5.97 -4.75 10.19
N MET A 151 6.18 -4.06 9.07
CA MET A 151 5.09 -3.39 8.34
C MET A 151 4.03 -4.40 7.89
N ALA A 152 4.43 -5.57 7.36
CA ALA A 152 3.49 -6.61 6.96
C ALA A 152 2.69 -7.16 8.14
N ALA A 153 3.30 -7.29 9.32
CA ALA A 153 2.60 -7.64 10.55
C ALA A 153 1.57 -6.57 10.96
N CYS A 154 1.91 -5.29 10.73
CA CYS A 154 1.03 -4.15 10.97
C CYS A 154 -0.01 -3.90 9.85
N GLY A 155 -0.07 -4.77 8.83
CA GLY A 155 -1.06 -4.63 7.77
C GLY A 155 -0.65 -3.69 6.63
N ILE A 156 0.64 -3.47 6.39
CA ILE A 156 1.16 -2.67 5.27
C ILE A 156 2.14 -3.50 4.46
N VAL A 157 2.02 -3.47 3.14
CA VAL A 157 2.90 -4.22 2.24
C VAL A 157 3.46 -3.32 1.15
N GLU A 158 4.72 -3.55 0.80
CA GLU A 158 5.36 -2.91 -0.36
C GLU A 158 5.14 -3.75 -1.62
N ILE A 159 4.73 -3.09 -2.70
CA ILE A 159 4.38 -3.66 -3.99
C ILE A 159 4.99 -2.75 -5.06
N ASN A 160 6.04 -3.22 -5.71
CA ASN A 160 6.72 -2.48 -6.79
C ASN A 160 7.11 -1.05 -6.37
N GLY A 161 7.73 -0.91 -5.19
CA GLY A 161 8.15 0.38 -4.63
C GLY A 161 7.03 1.25 -4.07
N ASN A 162 5.79 0.74 -4.02
CA ASN A 162 4.63 1.43 -3.47
C ASN A 162 4.07 0.66 -2.28
N TYR A 163 3.79 1.35 -1.18
CA TYR A 163 3.19 0.82 0.02
C TYR A 163 1.66 0.85 -0.08
N LYS A 164 1.01 -0.18 0.44
CA LYS A 164 -0.45 -0.23 0.52
C LYS A 164 -0.89 -0.88 1.81
N GLU A 165 -1.95 -0.34 2.39
CA GLU A 165 -2.65 -1.00 3.48
C GLU A 165 -3.38 -2.27 3.02
N ILE A 166 -3.25 -3.32 3.81
CA ILE A 166 -3.98 -4.57 3.68
C ILE A 166 -5.35 -4.36 4.34
N LYS A 167 -6.41 -4.25 3.53
CA LYS A 167 -7.78 -4.12 4.04
C LYS A 167 -8.12 -5.29 4.98
N LYS A 168 -8.87 -5.01 6.05
CA LYS A 168 -9.35 -6.05 6.99
C LYS A 168 -10.46 -6.93 6.43
N ASN A 169 -11.23 -6.40 5.47
CA ASN A 169 -12.34 -7.08 4.79
C ASN A 169 -12.30 -6.75 3.29
N ILE A 170 -12.87 -7.65 2.47
CA ILE A 170 -13.11 -7.42 1.05
C ILE A 170 -14.57 -7.03 0.89
N THR A 171 -14.89 -5.74 0.79
CA THR A 171 -16.28 -5.25 0.71
C THR A 171 -16.68 -4.79 -0.68
N ASP A 172 -15.71 -4.52 -1.55
CA ASP A 172 -15.95 -3.67 -2.72
C ASP A 172 -15.58 -4.33 -4.06
N LEU A 173 -15.35 -5.65 -4.10
CA LEU A 173 -15.08 -6.31 -5.38
C LEU A 173 -16.33 -6.27 -6.28
N PRO A 174 -16.18 -5.98 -7.58
CA PRO A 174 -17.29 -6.05 -8.51
C PRO A 174 -17.80 -7.49 -8.61
N SER A 175 -19.11 -7.67 -8.78
CA SER A 175 -19.71 -9.00 -8.99
C SER A 175 -19.15 -9.69 -10.23
N ILE A 176 -18.81 -8.91 -11.26
CA ILE A 176 -18.12 -9.34 -12.48
C ILE A 176 -17.04 -8.31 -12.78
N ALA A 177 -15.78 -8.74 -12.80
CA ALA A 177 -14.65 -7.93 -13.26
C ALA A 177 -14.43 -8.16 -14.77
N TYR A 178 -14.59 -7.12 -15.57
CA TYR A 178 -14.35 -7.21 -17.01
C TYR A 178 -12.89 -6.93 -17.35
N LEU A 179 -12.28 -7.84 -18.12
CA LEU A 179 -10.88 -7.73 -18.49
C LEU A 179 -10.65 -6.63 -19.53
N ARG A 180 -9.56 -5.88 -19.37
CA ARG A 180 -9.07 -4.86 -20.29
C ARG A 180 -8.01 -5.43 -21.23
N GLU A 181 -7.84 -4.76 -22.38
CA GLU A 181 -6.79 -5.04 -23.38
C GLU A 181 -6.75 -6.50 -23.86
N THR A 182 -7.92 -7.09 -24.06
CA THR A 182 -8.10 -8.49 -24.50
C THR A 182 -7.65 -8.75 -25.94
N SER A 183 -7.32 -7.71 -26.72
CA SER A 183 -7.03 -7.77 -28.15
C SER A 183 -5.54 -7.79 -28.53
N MET A 184 -4.62 -7.99 -27.58
CA MET A 184 -3.17 -8.07 -27.85
C MET A 184 -2.68 -9.52 -28.00
N ASN A 185 -1.66 -9.75 -28.85
CA ASN A 185 -0.96 -11.04 -29.00
C ASN A 185 -1.89 -12.26 -29.26
N ASN A 186 -1.44 -13.46 -28.87
CA ASN A 186 -2.18 -14.72 -28.92
C ASN A 186 -3.45 -14.76 -28.03
N ARG A 187 -3.81 -13.68 -27.32
CA ARG A 187 -5.00 -13.67 -26.43
C ARG A 187 -6.28 -13.94 -27.18
N ALA A 188 -6.40 -13.47 -28.43
CA ALA A 188 -7.58 -13.75 -29.25
C ALA A 188 -7.78 -15.26 -29.44
N GLU A 189 -6.71 -16.02 -29.70
CA GLU A 189 -6.78 -17.47 -29.85
C GLU A 189 -7.05 -18.20 -28.53
N VAL A 190 -6.49 -17.69 -27.43
CA VAL A 190 -6.76 -18.20 -26.07
C VAL A 190 -8.25 -18.03 -25.74
N ILE A 191 -8.77 -16.80 -25.88
CA ILE A 191 -10.17 -16.46 -25.59
C ILE A 191 -11.15 -17.24 -26.49
N GLU A 192 -10.79 -17.47 -27.76
CA GLU A 192 -11.59 -18.28 -28.68
C GLU A 192 -11.76 -19.73 -28.17
N LYS A 193 -10.76 -20.27 -27.47
CA LYS A 193 -10.75 -21.63 -26.91
C LYS A 193 -11.26 -21.72 -25.47
N SER A 194 -11.29 -20.61 -24.74
CA SER A 194 -11.79 -20.56 -23.36
C SER A 194 -13.28 -20.88 -23.25
N LEU A 195 -13.70 -21.25 -22.04
CA LEU A 195 -15.06 -21.66 -21.72
C LEU A 195 -15.61 -20.94 -20.48
N ILE A 196 -16.91 -20.71 -20.45
CA ILE A 196 -17.60 -20.24 -19.24
C ILE A 196 -17.47 -21.32 -18.16
N GLY A 197 -17.16 -20.90 -16.93
CA GLY A 197 -16.93 -21.75 -15.76
C GLY A 197 -15.47 -22.14 -15.56
N GLU A 198 -14.60 -21.88 -16.54
CA GLU A 198 -13.16 -22.14 -16.45
C GLU A 198 -12.52 -21.33 -15.31
N GLU A 199 -11.70 -22.00 -14.49
CA GLU A 199 -10.94 -21.34 -13.43
C GLU A 199 -9.79 -20.52 -14.02
N VAL A 200 -9.59 -19.34 -13.45
CA VAL A 200 -8.52 -18.44 -13.85
C VAL A 200 -7.68 -18.05 -12.64
N TYR A 201 -6.45 -17.64 -12.89
CA TYR A 201 -5.52 -17.23 -11.85
C TYR A 201 -4.89 -15.87 -12.18
N PHE A 202 -4.40 -15.20 -11.14
CA PHE A 202 -3.86 -13.85 -11.24
C PHE A 202 -2.33 -13.89 -11.23
N VAL A 203 -1.73 -13.13 -12.12
CA VAL A 203 -0.28 -12.98 -12.24
C VAL A 203 0.07 -11.50 -12.18
N GLU A 204 1.14 -11.17 -11.48
CA GLU A 204 1.62 -9.80 -11.37
C GLU A 204 2.14 -9.30 -12.72
N ALA A 205 1.62 -8.16 -13.16
CA ALA A 205 1.99 -7.54 -14.42
C ALA A 205 2.21 -6.04 -14.24
N ALA A 206 2.95 -5.68 -13.20
CA ALA A 206 3.27 -4.32 -12.83
C ALA A 206 3.71 -3.49 -14.04
N ASP A 207 3.19 -2.26 -14.10
CA ASP A 207 3.53 -1.25 -15.10
C ASP A 207 3.95 0.04 -14.36
N GLU A 208 4.75 0.90 -15.03
CA GLU A 208 5.19 2.18 -14.44
C GLU A 208 4.02 3.06 -13.97
N TYR A 209 2.88 2.98 -14.67
CA TYR A 209 1.69 3.77 -14.38
C TYR A 209 0.63 3.02 -13.57
N ASP A 210 0.77 1.70 -13.41
CA ASP A 210 -0.11 0.86 -12.60
C ASP A 210 0.70 -0.22 -11.85
N PRO A 211 1.23 0.12 -10.66
CA PRO A 211 2.05 -0.80 -9.87
C PRO A 211 1.26 -1.98 -9.30
N PHE A 212 -0.08 -1.92 -9.33
CA PHE A 212 -0.98 -2.96 -8.80
C PHE A 212 -1.63 -3.80 -9.91
N ARG A 213 -1.17 -3.64 -11.15
CA ARG A 213 -1.71 -4.32 -12.32
C ARG A 213 -1.62 -5.85 -12.19
N LEU A 214 -2.78 -6.49 -12.33
CA LEU A 214 -2.94 -7.93 -12.34
C LEU A 214 -3.40 -8.42 -13.71
N GLU A 215 -2.69 -9.40 -14.24
CA GLU A 215 -3.05 -10.12 -15.44
C GLU A 215 -3.80 -11.40 -15.08
N VAL A 216 -4.83 -11.71 -15.85
CA VAL A 216 -5.67 -12.89 -15.66
C VAL A 216 -5.29 -13.93 -16.69
N PHE A 217 -5.04 -15.14 -16.21
CA PHE A 217 -4.65 -16.28 -17.03
C PHE A 217 -5.62 -17.45 -16.87
N SER A 218 -5.87 -18.10 -17.99
CA SER A 218 -6.40 -19.46 -18.07
C SER A 218 -5.25 -20.47 -18.17
N GLU A 219 -5.56 -21.77 -18.15
CA GLU A 219 -4.57 -22.81 -18.48
C GLU A 219 -3.98 -22.64 -19.89
N LEU A 220 -4.74 -22.04 -20.81
CA LEU A 220 -4.33 -21.80 -22.19
C LEU A 220 -3.46 -20.55 -22.36
N GLY A 221 -3.38 -19.69 -21.34
CA GLY A 221 -2.59 -18.46 -21.34
C GLY A 221 -3.37 -17.22 -20.91
N SER A 222 -2.78 -16.06 -21.21
CA SER A 222 -3.30 -14.75 -20.82
C SER A 222 -4.65 -14.43 -21.48
N LEU A 223 -5.56 -13.86 -20.70
CA LEU A 223 -6.88 -13.40 -21.14
C LEU A 223 -7.00 -11.87 -21.17
N GLY A 224 -6.17 -11.16 -20.39
CA GLY A 224 -6.22 -9.70 -20.26
C GLY A 224 -5.92 -9.25 -18.84
N TYR A 225 -6.19 -7.98 -18.53
CA TYR A 225 -5.89 -7.40 -17.23
C TYR A 225 -7.15 -7.06 -16.45
N LEU A 226 -7.07 -7.19 -15.13
CA LEU A 226 -8.04 -6.58 -14.22
C LEU A 226 -7.97 -5.05 -14.32
N ASP A 227 -9.06 -4.39 -13.98
CA ASP A 227 -9.02 -2.95 -13.76
C ASP A 227 -8.21 -2.61 -12.49
N SER A 228 -7.65 -1.41 -12.45
CA SER A 228 -6.75 -0.97 -11.38
C SER A 228 -7.40 -1.01 -10.00
N TYR A 229 -8.71 -0.78 -9.90
CA TYR A 229 -9.41 -0.81 -8.61
C TYR A 229 -9.47 -2.24 -8.04
N THR A 230 -9.82 -3.21 -8.89
CA THR A 230 -9.76 -4.64 -8.52
C THR A 230 -8.32 -5.07 -8.21
N GLY A 231 -7.34 -4.60 -8.99
CA GLY A 231 -5.92 -4.84 -8.76
C GLY A 231 -5.44 -4.34 -7.39
N GLU A 232 -5.74 -3.08 -7.05
CA GLU A 232 -5.42 -2.47 -5.76
C GLU A 232 -6.02 -3.18 -4.55
N THR A 233 -7.18 -3.83 -4.74
CA THR A 233 -7.85 -4.57 -3.67
C THR A 233 -7.22 -5.96 -3.46
N ILE A 234 -6.86 -6.64 -4.55
CA ILE A 234 -6.42 -8.05 -4.53
C ILE A 234 -4.91 -8.16 -4.30
N MET A 235 -4.11 -7.33 -4.96
CA MET A 235 -2.65 -7.43 -4.97
C MET A 235 -2.02 -7.37 -3.56
N PRO A 236 -2.42 -6.47 -2.63
CA PRO A 236 -1.87 -6.47 -1.28
C PRO A 236 -2.13 -7.76 -0.51
N LEU A 237 -3.30 -8.37 -0.72
CA LEU A 237 -3.67 -9.64 -0.10
C LEU A 237 -2.88 -10.81 -0.71
N MET A 238 -2.61 -10.79 -2.01
CA MET A 238 -1.74 -11.78 -2.66
C MET A 238 -0.30 -11.69 -2.15
N LYS A 239 0.27 -10.48 -2.11
CA LYS A 239 1.66 -10.24 -1.67
C LYS A 239 1.88 -10.62 -0.21
N SER A 240 0.90 -10.31 0.65
CA SER A 240 0.93 -10.70 2.06
C SER A 240 0.58 -12.17 2.30
N LYS A 241 0.27 -12.94 1.24
CA LYS A 241 -0.21 -14.33 1.30
C LYS A 241 -1.49 -14.49 2.13
N ARG A 242 -2.31 -13.45 2.25
CA ARG A 242 -3.57 -13.49 3.01
C ARG A 242 -4.81 -13.68 2.14
N LEU A 243 -4.65 -13.85 0.83
CA LEU A 243 -5.76 -14.09 -0.09
C LEU A 243 -6.00 -15.59 -0.30
N ASP A 244 -7.21 -16.04 -0.02
CA ASP A 244 -7.77 -17.26 -0.63
C ASP A 244 -8.91 -16.83 -1.56
N TYR A 245 -8.91 -17.32 -2.80
CA TYR A 245 -9.87 -16.89 -3.80
C TYR A 245 -10.17 -17.99 -4.82
N THR A 246 -11.36 -17.95 -5.41
CA THR A 246 -11.72 -18.67 -6.63
C THR A 246 -12.15 -17.64 -7.67
N ALA A 247 -11.54 -17.68 -8.86
CA ALA A 247 -11.91 -16.83 -9.96
C ALA A 247 -12.30 -17.68 -11.17
N ARG A 248 -13.40 -17.32 -11.84
CA ARG A 248 -13.94 -18.08 -12.98
C ARG A 248 -14.47 -17.17 -14.07
N ILE A 249 -14.33 -17.60 -15.33
CA ILE A 249 -15.01 -16.94 -16.46
C ILE A 249 -16.51 -17.12 -16.29
N THR A 250 -17.25 -16.02 -16.25
CA THR A 250 -18.72 -16.04 -16.14
C THR A 250 -19.40 -15.44 -17.36
N GLU A 251 -18.73 -14.50 -18.02
CA GLU A 251 -19.17 -13.92 -19.29
C GLU A 251 -18.07 -14.01 -20.33
N LEU A 252 -18.43 -14.40 -21.55
CA LEU A 252 -17.49 -14.58 -22.64
C LEU A 252 -18.17 -14.24 -23.97
N VAL A 253 -17.59 -13.27 -24.69
CA VAL A 253 -17.92 -13.01 -26.10
C VAL A 253 -16.64 -13.22 -26.89
N LYS A 254 -16.60 -14.31 -27.67
CA LYS A 254 -15.42 -14.71 -28.42
C LYS A 254 -15.17 -13.80 -29.62
N PRO A 255 -13.92 -13.72 -30.11
CA PRO A 255 -13.62 -12.99 -31.33
C PRO A 255 -14.54 -13.34 -32.52
N SER A 256 -14.90 -14.61 -32.69
CA SER A 256 -15.79 -15.11 -33.75
C SER A 256 -17.26 -14.71 -33.58
N GLU A 257 -17.69 -14.37 -32.37
CA GLU A 257 -19.09 -14.05 -32.01
C GLU A 257 -19.36 -12.54 -32.01
N ARG A 258 -18.34 -11.72 -32.30
CA ARG A 258 -18.46 -10.26 -32.27
C ARG A 258 -19.37 -9.75 -33.37
N ASN A 259 -20.11 -8.69 -33.06
CA ASN A 259 -20.81 -7.91 -34.07
C ASN A 259 -19.84 -6.92 -34.75
N LYS A 260 -20.28 -6.31 -35.86
CA LYS A 260 -19.47 -5.36 -36.67
C LYS A 260 -19.00 -4.10 -35.91
N HIS A 261 -19.49 -3.86 -34.70
CA HIS A 261 -19.19 -2.66 -33.89
C HIS A 261 -18.25 -2.94 -32.71
N ALA A 262 -18.07 -4.20 -32.30
CA ALA A 262 -17.18 -4.58 -31.21
C ALA A 262 -15.82 -5.06 -31.74
N LYS A 263 -14.75 -4.30 -31.48
CA LYS A 263 -13.40 -4.64 -31.95
C LYS A 263 -12.62 -5.57 -31.00
N SER A 264 -13.04 -5.71 -29.75
CA SER A 264 -12.38 -6.55 -28.73
C SER A 264 -13.32 -7.63 -28.21
N SER A 265 -12.75 -8.73 -27.73
CA SER A 265 -13.49 -9.76 -27.00
C SER A 265 -13.93 -9.22 -25.63
N ILE A 266 -15.02 -9.77 -25.11
CA ILE A 266 -15.48 -9.46 -23.75
C ILE A 266 -15.22 -10.69 -22.89
N VAL A 267 -14.50 -10.51 -21.79
CA VAL A 267 -14.26 -11.55 -20.79
C VAL A 267 -14.61 -10.97 -19.44
N GLY A 268 -15.64 -11.50 -18.80
CA GLY A 268 -16.07 -11.16 -17.45
C GLY A 268 -15.75 -12.31 -16.51
N ILE A 269 -15.10 -12.01 -15.39
CA ILE A 269 -14.74 -13.00 -14.37
C ILE A 269 -15.46 -12.72 -13.06
N SER A 270 -15.99 -13.75 -12.42
CA SER A 270 -16.43 -13.66 -11.03
C SER A 270 -15.25 -13.96 -10.11
N ILE A 271 -15.11 -13.20 -9.02
CA ILE A 271 -14.05 -13.38 -8.03
C ILE A 271 -14.71 -13.59 -6.67
N ASP A 272 -14.61 -14.80 -6.14
CA ASP A 272 -14.95 -15.10 -4.75
C ASP A 272 -13.66 -15.09 -3.95
N ALA A 273 -13.49 -14.13 -3.04
CA ALA A 273 -12.26 -13.90 -2.33
C ALA A 273 -12.51 -13.68 -0.83
N LYS A 274 -11.62 -14.25 -0.01
CA LYS A 274 -11.64 -14.11 1.45
C LYS A 274 -10.23 -13.86 1.98
N ILE A 275 -10.20 -13.17 3.12
CA ILE A 275 -8.96 -12.88 3.83
C ILE A 275 -8.71 -14.00 4.83
N CYS A 276 -7.52 -14.58 4.76
CA CYS A 276 -7.05 -15.65 5.64
C CYS A 276 -6.11 -15.09 6.71
N GLY A 277 -6.30 -15.51 7.96
CA GLY A 277 -5.40 -15.16 9.07
C GLY A 277 -4.02 -15.83 8.99
N ASN A 278 -3.91 -16.93 8.24
CA ASN A 278 -2.66 -17.64 7.99
C ASN A 278 -2.23 -17.47 6.52
N PRO A 279 -0.91 -17.47 6.22
CA PRO A 279 -0.41 -17.46 4.86
C PRO A 279 -0.97 -18.60 4.01
N VAL A 280 -1.55 -18.26 2.86
CA VAL A 280 -2.08 -19.18 1.85
C VAL A 280 -0.99 -19.39 0.79
N PRO A 281 -0.70 -20.64 0.37
CA PRO A 281 0.21 -20.88 -0.75
C PRO A 281 -0.36 -20.27 -2.04
N PRO A 282 0.49 -19.70 -2.91
CA PRO A 282 0.04 -19.16 -4.18
C PRO A 282 -0.62 -20.26 -5.03
N LYS A 283 -1.73 -19.92 -5.69
CA LYS A 283 -2.34 -20.78 -6.72
C LYS A 283 -1.42 -20.81 -7.93
N THR A 284 -0.45 -21.72 -7.96
CA THR A 284 0.42 -21.91 -9.12
C THR A 284 -0.22 -22.85 -10.13
N SER A 285 -0.50 -22.30 -11.31
CA SER A 285 -0.59 -23.09 -12.54
C SER A 285 -0.16 -22.24 -13.74
N VAL A 286 1.04 -21.64 -13.71
CA VAL A 286 1.65 -21.13 -14.94
C VAL A 286 2.77 -22.09 -15.30
N PRO A 287 2.71 -22.79 -16.45
CA PRO A 287 3.92 -23.28 -17.07
C PRO A 287 4.80 -22.04 -17.32
N HIS A 288 6.11 -22.12 -17.03
CA HIS A 288 7.05 -21.04 -17.37
C HIS A 288 6.83 -20.60 -18.83
N ILE A 289 6.17 -19.46 -19.03
CA ILE A 289 6.24 -18.72 -20.28
C ILE A 289 7.39 -17.75 -20.06
N GLU A 290 8.55 -18.08 -20.60
CA GLU A 290 9.64 -17.11 -20.76
C GLU A 290 9.06 -15.89 -21.50
N ARG A 291 9.11 -14.73 -20.84
CA ARG A 291 8.79 -13.43 -21.45
C ARG A 291 9.88 -13.03 -22.43
#